data_AF-A0A085EQS8-F1
#
_entry.id   AF-A0A085EQS8-F1
#
_cell.length_a   1.000
_cell.length_b   1.000
_cell.length_c   1.000
_cell.angle_alpha   90.00
_cell.angle_beta   90.00
_cell.angle_gamma   90.00
#
_symmetry.space_group_name_H-M   'P 1'
#
loop_
_entity.id
_entity.type
_entity.pdbx_description
1 polymer ?
#
loop_
_entity_poly.entity_id
_entity_poly.type
_entity_poly.pdbx_seq_one_letter_code
_entity_poly.pdbx_strand_id
1 'polypeptide(L)' 'MQAFDPENGAEHLVGRPVADVERDLILATLRETGGNRTHAAAMLCISIRTLRNKLSAYASDGYEIPEAGQSAH' A
#
# COMPACT_ATOMS: atom_id res chain seq x y z
N MET A 1 -13.47 17.35 7.86
CA MET A 1 -13.31 16.29 6.86
C MET A 1 -12.65 16.94 5.66
N GLN A 2 -11.33 16.81 5.51
CA GLN A 2 -10.60 17.45 4.42
C GLN A 2 -11.01 16.72 3.13
N ALA A 3 -11.55 17.47 2.17
CA ALA A 3 -11.95 16.93 0.89
C ALA A 3 -10.72 16.29 0.23
N PHE A 4 -10.90 15.08 -0.29
CA PHE A 4 -9.88 14.46 -1.12
C PHE A 4 -9.98 15.15 -2.48
N ASP A 5 -9.20 16.21 -2.70
CA ASP A 5 -9.10 16.94 -3.97
C ASP A 5 -8.29 16.09 -4.97
N PRO A 6 -8.92 15.38 -5.92
CA PRO A 6 -8.23 14.43 -6.80
C PRO A 6 -7.36 15.12 -7.86
N GLU A 7 -7.54 16.41 -8.06
CA GLU A 7 -6.88 17.22 -9.08
C GLU A 7 -5.42 17.58 -8.77
N ASN A 8 -4.97 17.46 -7.50
CA ASN A 8 -3.59 17.79 -7.08
C ASN A 8 -2.85 16.59 -6.43
N GLY A 9 -3.40 15.38 -6.49
CA GLY A 9 -2.86 14.22 -5.75
C GLY A 9 -1.43 13.84 -6.14
N ALA A 10 -1.07 13.99 -7.42
CA ALA A 10 0.27 13.70 -7.91
C ALA A 10 1.30 14.80 -7.56
N GLU A 11 0.88 16.06 -7.46
CA GLU A 11 1.75 17.18 -7.07
C GLU A 11 2.27 17.01 -5.65
N HIS A 12 1.45 16.45 -4.74
CA HIS A 12 1.86 16.11 -3.38
C HIS A 12 2.90 14.99 -3.28
N LEU A 13 3.15 14.24 -4.36
CA LEU A 13 4.14 13.17 -4.40
C LEU A 13 5.49 13.65 -4.95
N VAL A 14 5.55 14.83 -5.56
CA VAL A 14 6.77 15.37 -6.18
C VAL A 14 7.86 15.57 -5.13
N GLY A 15 9.05 15.04 -5.40
CA GLY A 15 10.21 15.10 -4.50
C GLY A 15 10.22 14.04 -3.39
N ARG A 16 9.16 13.24 -3.23
CA ARG A 16 9.18 12.09 -2.32
C ARG A 16 9.95 10.91 -2.95
N PRO A 17 10.70 10.12 -2.16
CA PRO A 17 11.32 8.90 -2.66
C PRO A 17 10.26 7.94 -3.21
N VAL A 18 10.52 7.37 -4.39
CA VAL A 18 9.61 6.39 -5.03
C VAL A 18 9.35 5.21 -4.10
N ALA A 19 10.34 4.78 -3.32
CA ALA A 19 10.19 3.69 -2.36
C ALA A 19 9.15 3.99 -1.26
N ASP A 20 9.07 5.24 -0.79
CA ASP A 20 8.10 5.64 0.22
C ASP A 20 6.69 5.72 -0.37
N VAL A 21 6.56 6.30 -1.57
CA VAL A 21 5.28 6.39 -2.28
C VAL A 21 4.76 4.99 -2.62
N GLU A 22 5.62 4.11 -3.12
CA GLU A 22 5.28 2.71 -3.43
C GLU A 22 4.83 1.96 -2.16
N ARG A 23 5.56 2.11 -1.05
CA ARG A 23 5.21 1.47 0.22
C ARG A 23 3.86 1.95 0.72
N ASP A 24 3.66 3.26 0.80
CA ASP A 24 2.41 3.85 1.29
C ASP A 24 1.22 3.41 0.43
N LEU A 25 1.40 3.38 -0.90
CA LEU A 25 0.41 2.88 -1.84
C LEU A 25 0.09 1.40 -1.58
N ILE A 26 1.11 0.54 -1.49
CA ILE A 26 0.94 -0.90 -1.22
C ILE A 26 0.19 -1.14 0.10
N LEU A 27 0.57 -0.45 1.16
CA LEU A 27 -0.06 -0.61 2.48
C LEU A 27 -1.49 -0.07 2.50
N ALA A 28 -1.74 1.06 1.83
CA ALA A 28 -3.09 1.60 1.67
C ALA A 28 -4.00 0.63 0.92
N THR A 29 -3.54 0.08 -0.20
CA THR A 29 -4.31 -0.93 -0.95
C THR A 29 -4.56 -2.18 -0.12
N LEU A 30 -3.60 -2.63 0.70
CA LEU A 30 -3.83 -3.77 1.61
C LEU A 30 -4.88 -3.47 2.67
N ARG A 31 -4.92 -2.27 3.24
CA ARG A 31 -5.99 -1.89 4.18
C ARG A 31 -7.35 -1.92 3.50
N GLU A 32 -7.43 -1.39 2.28
CA GLU A 32 -8.66 -1.40 1.47
C GLU A 32 -9.13 -2.84 1.15
N THR A 33 -8.20 -3.78 0.96
CA THR A 33 -8.55 -5.20 0.73
C THR A 33 -8.69 -6.04 2.00
N GLY A 34 -8.65 -5.43 3.19
CA GLY A 34 -8.69 -6.16 4.47
C GLY A 34 -7.51 -7.15 4.64
N GLY A 35 -6.33 -6.78 4.14
CA GLY A 35 -5.11 -7.58 4.17
C GLY A 35 -5.04 -8.66 3.09
N ASN A 36 -6.00 -8.71 2.15
CA ASN A 36 -5.98 -9.69 1.07
C ASN A 36 -4.92 -9.36 0.01
N ARG A 37 -3.78 -10.06 0.13
CA ARG A 37 -2.60 -9.89 -0.73
C ARG A 37 -2.87 -10.20 -2.20
N THR A 38 -3.68 -11.22 -2.49
CA THR A 38 -4.00 -11.58 -3.89
C THR A 38 -4.79 -10.45 -4.56
N HIS A 39 -5.79 -9.91 -3.86
CA HIS A 39 -6.61 -8.83 -4.39
C HIS A 39 -5.81 -7.52 -4.53
N ALA A 40 -4.97 -7.19 -3.54
CA ALA A 40 -4.11 -6.00 -3.60
C ALA A 40 -3.11 -6.08 -4.76
N ALA A 41 -2.49 -7.24 -4.98
CA ALA A 41 -1.57 -7.45 -6.11
C ALA A 41 -2.27 -7.26 -7.46
N ALA A 42 -3.50 -7.75 -7.59
CA ALA A 42 -4.30 -7.60 -8.80
C ALA A 42 -4.64 -6.12 -9.08
N MET A 43 -5.04 -5.36 -8.06
CA MET A 43 -5.34 -3.92 -8.21
C MET A 43 -4.10 -3.09 -8.57
N LEU A 44 -2.94 -3.43 -8.01
CA LEU A 44 -1.68 -2.73 -8.29
C LEU A 44 -1.00 -3.22 -9.57
N CYS A 45 -1.57 -4.20 -10.26
CA CYS A 45 -1.02 -4.80 -11.48
C CYS A 45 0.42 -5.32 -11.32
N ILE A 46 0.76 -5.86 -10.14
CA ILE A 46 2.04 -6.52 -9.88
C ILE A 46 1.84 -8.00 -9.55
N SER A 47 2.87 -8.81 -9.72
CA SER A 47 2.78 -10.22 -9.33
C SER A 47 2.60 -10.36 -7.81
N ILE A 48 1.86 -11.39 -7.39
CA ILE A 48 1.73 -11.74 -5.97
C ILE A 48 3.10 -12.00 -5.31
N ARG A 49 4.08 -12.49 -6.09
CA ARG A 49 5.47 -12.68 -5.63
C ARG A 49 6.14 -11.34 -5.32
N THR A 50 6.01 -10.37 -6.23
CA THR A 50 6.52 -9.02 -6.04
C THR A 50 5.91 -8.39 -4.80
N LEU A 51 4.58 -8.45 -4.65
CA LEU A 51 3.91 -7.92 -3.47
C LEU A 51 4.45 -8.56 -2.19
N ARG A 52 4.51 -9.90 -2.11
CA ARG A 52 5.03 -10.62 -0.94
C ARG A 52 6.47 -10.22 -0.59
N ASN A 53 7.34 -10.09 -1.59
CA ASN A 53 8.72 -9.68 -1.37
C ASN A 53 8.79 -8.27 -0.78
N LYS A 54 7.98 -7.33 -1.27
CA LYS A 54 7.89 -5.97 -0.72
C LYS A 54 7.40 -5.98 0.71
N LEU A 55 6.34 -6.75 1.03
CA LEU A 55 5.83 -6.86 2.40
C LEU A 55 6.87 -7.47 3.36
N SER A 56 7.62 -8.48 2.93
CA SER A 56 8.73 -9.03 3.73
C SER A 56 9.81 -8.00 4.01
N ALA A 57 10.18 -7.18 3.01
CA ALA A 57 11.15 -6.11 3.21
C ALA A 57 10.60 -5.04 4.19
N TYR A 58 9.36 -4.61 4.00
CA TYR A 58 8.73 -3.64 4.90
C TYR A 58 8.61 -4.15 6.33
N ALA A 59 8.24 -5.42 6.54
CA ALA A 59 8.24 -6.01 7.88
C ALA A 59 9.65 -6.04 8.51
N SER A 60 10.68 -6.33 7.72
CA SER A 60 12.08 -6.30 8.18
C SER A 60 12.55 -4.88 8.55
N ASP A 61 12.02 -3.86 7.86
CA ASP A 61 12.30 -2.46 8.15
C ASP A 61 11.44 -1.91 9.30
N GLY A 62 10.59 -2.73 9.92
CA GLY A 62 9.76 -2.38 11.07
C GLY A 62 8.41 -1.75 10.74
N TYR A 63 7.94 -1.82 9.49
CA TYR A 63 6.62 -1.34 9.11
C TYR A 63 5.53 -2.34 9.50
N GLU A 64 4.40 -1.81 9.99
CA GLU A 64 3.21 -2.61 10.27
C GLU A 64 2.52 -3.03 8.96
N ILE A 65 2.32 -4.34 8.79
CA ILE A 65 1.65 -4.92 7.63
C ILE A 65 0.22 -5.31 8.01
N PRO A 66 -0.81 -4.78 7.34
CA PRO A 66 -2.18 -5.22 7.55
C PRO A 66 -2.31 -6.72 7.27
N GLU A 67 -2.72 -7.50 8.27
CA GLU A 67 -2.92 -8.94 8.13
C GLU A 67 -4.30 -9.27 7.58
N ALA A 68 -4.39 -10.39 6.85
CA ALA A 68 -5.66 -10.87 6.31
C ALA A 68 -6.59 -11.28 7.46
N GLY A 69 -7.77 -10.66 7.52
CA GLY A 69 -8.78 -10.95 8.53
C GLY A 69 -8.79 -10.01 9.74
N GLN A 70 -7.87 -9.04 9.81
CA GLN A 70 -7.99 -7.90 10.72
C GLN A 70 -8.89 -6.84 10.09
N SER A 71 -10.19 -7.13 10.01
CA SER A 71 -11.20 -6.10 9.81
C SER A 71 -11.25 -5.25 11.09
N ALA A 72 -10.39 -4.24 11.19
CA ALA A 72 -10.58 -3.21 12.20
C ALA A 72 -11.84 -2.42 11.82
N HIS A 73 -12.89 -2.62 12.63
CA HIS A 73 -14.14 -1.87 12.66
C HIS A 73 -13.89 -0.37 12.92
#